data_AF-A0A0C1QYG7-F1
#
_entry.id   AF-A0A0C1QYG7-F1
#
_cell.length_a   1.000
_cell.length_b   1.000
_cell.length_c   1.000
_cell.angle_alpha   90.00
_cell.angle_beta   90.00
_cell.angle_gamma   90.00
#
_symmetry.space_group_name_H-M   'P 1'
#
loop_
_entity.id
_entity.type
_entity.pdbx_description
1 polymer ?
#
loop_
_entity_poly.entity_id
_entity_poly.type
_entity_poly.pdbx_seq_one_letter_code
_entity_poly.pdbx_strand_id
1 'polypeptide(L)'
;MFLHYAYVGMCLLSIAISFYVKDKLEKFLAKNPAIANKQSLEEYKSIVRLNMYGALAQIVLLAGAFICCIGNILNLGFRGAFSLFLVGIATGFLKQIGEFEEKARTLSCATIELERQYQTISHVWKKKALPNF
;
A
#
# COMPACT_ATOMS: atom_id res chain seq x y z
N MET A 1 -25.99 4.76 -13.46
CA MET A 1 -26.05 5.26 -12.06
C MET A 1 -25.33 4.31 -11.09
N PHE A 2 -25.66 3.02 -11.04
CA PHE A 2 -24.98 2.03 -10.17
C PHE A 2 -23.45 1.97 -10.35
N LEU A 3 -22.96 1.92 -11.61
CA LEU A 3 -21.53 1.91 -11.93
C LEU A 3 -20.76 3.11 -11.38
N HIS A 4 -21.42 4.26 -11.27
CA HIS A 4 -20.79 5.47 -10.72
C HIS A 4 -20.63 5.37 -9.20
N TYR A 5 -21.64 4.89 -8.49
CA TYR A 5 -21.54 4.66 -7.04
C TYR A 5 -20.54 3.56 -6.69
N ALA A 6 -20.53 2.46 -7.46
CA ALA A 6 -19.53 1.40 -7.29
C ALA A 6 -18.11 1.93 -7.50
N TYR A 7 -17.90 2.73 -8.55
CA TYR A 7 -16.62 3.40 -8.82
C TYR A 7 -16.17 4.29 -7.66
N VAL A 8 -17.03 5.20 -7.21
CA VAL A 8 -16.72 6.12 -6.11
C VAL A 8 -16.43 5.33 -4.82
N GLY A 9 -17.23 4.31 -4.51
CA GLY A 9 -17.02 3.44 -3.36
C GLY A 9 -15.66 2.72 -3.39
N MET A 10 -15.27 2.16 -4.54
CA MET A 10 -13.96 1.51 -4.69
C MET A 10 -12.80 2.49 -4.53
N CYS A 11 -12.91 3.70 -5.09
CA CYS A 11 -11.89 4.73 -4.93
C CYS A 11 -11.76 5.19 -3.47
N LEU A 12 -12.88 5.46 -2.78
CA LEU A 12 -12.86 5.85 -1.38
C LEU A 12 -12.29 4.75 -0.48
N LEU A 13 -12.66 3.49 -0.74
CA LEU A 13 -12.12 2.34 -0.01
C LEU A 13 -10.61 2.17 -0.25
N SER A 14 -10.14 2.34 -1.50
CA SER A 14 -8.72 2.32 -1.83
C SER A 14 -7.97 3.43 -1.09
N ILE A 15 -8.49 4.65 -1.06
CA ILE A 15 -7.90 5.76 -0.30
C ILE A 15 -7.86 5.44 1.20
N ALA A 16 -8.94 4.92 1.78
CA ALA A 16 -8.99 4.55 3.19
C ALA A 16 -7.94 3.47 3.56
N ILE A 17 -7.79 2.44 2.72
CA ILE A 17 -6.76 1.41 2.89
C ILE A 17 -5.36 2.03 2.81
N SER A 18 -5.12 2.91 1.84
CA SER A 18 -3.84 3.62 1.72
C SER A 18 -3.49 4.40 2.99
N PHE A 19 -4.45 5.17 3.52
CA PHE A 19 -4.26 5.94 4.75
C PHE A 19 -3.98 5.05 5.95
N TYR A 20 -4.71 3.94 6.09
CA TYR A 20 -4.52 3.00 7.20
C TYR A 20 -3.13 2.36 7.17
N VAL A 21 -2.69 1.89 6.00
CA VAL A 21 -1.36 1.29 5.82
C VAL A 21 -0.27 2.32 6.07
N LYS A 22 -0.42 3.54 5.54
CA LYS A 22 0.50 4.66 5.77
C LYS A 22 0.64 4.99 7.25
N ASP A 23 -0.46 5.19 7.96
CA ASP A 23 -0.47 5.50 9.40
C ASP A 23 0.25 4.43 10.22
N LYS A 24 0.04 3.15 9.89
CA LYS A 24 0.74 2.03 10.55
C LYS A 24 2.24 2.03 10.27
N LEU A 25 2.64 2.29 9.03
CA LEU A 25 4.04 2.33 8.61
C LEU A 25 4.77 3.53 9.23
N GLU A 26 4.11 4.68 9.28
CA GLU A 26 4.61 5.90 9.90
C GLU A 26 4.78 5.75 11.42
N LYS A 27 3.77 5.20 12.11
CA LYS A 27 3.85 4.89 13.55
C LYS A 27 4.98 3.93 13.86
N PHE A 28 5.25 2.97 12.98
CA PHE A 28 6.37 2.04 13.17
C PHE A 28 7.72 2.71 13.00
N LEU A 29 7.90 3.52 11.95
CA LEU A 29 9.12 4.29 11.73
C LEU A 29 9.38 5.28 12.88
N ALA A 30 8.33 5.88 13.42
CA ALA A 30 8.43 6.76 14.58
C ALA A 30 8.81 6.00 15.88
N LYS A 31 8.31 4.77 16.05
CA LYS A 31 8.55 3.96 17.25
C LYS A 31 9.90 3.22 17.21
N ASN A 32 10.33 2.78 16.04
CA ASN A 32 11.52 1.95 15.84
C ASN A 32 12.47 2.61 14.83
N PRO A 33 13.33 3.55 15.26
CA PRO A 33 14.33 4.17 14.39
C PRO A 33 15.44 3.20 13.95
N ALA A 34 15.58 2.05 14.62
CA ALA A 34 16.47 0.95 14.26
C ALA A 34 15.86 -0.38 14.71
N ILE A 35 16.21 -1.47 14.01
CA ILE A 35 15.84 -2.84 14.42
C ILE A 35 16.84 -3.29 15.50
N ALA A 36 16.53 -2.96 16.75
CA ALA A 36 17.42 -3.19 17.89
C ALA A 36 17.23 -4.56 18.57
N ASN A 37 16.04 -5.15 18.45
CA ASN A 37 15.69 -6.38 19.15
C ASN A 37 14.72 -7.26 18.32
N LYS A 38 14.49 -8.49 18.79
CA LYS A 38 13.55 -9.43 18.15
C LYS A 38 12.11 -8.90 18.10
N GLN A 39 11.72 -8.09 19.08
CA GLN A 39 10.39 -7.49 19.12
C GLN A 39 10.16 -6.50 17.97
N SER A 40 11.11 -5.60 17.70
CA SER A 40 11.07 -4.68 16.57
C SER A 40 11.03 -5.43 15.23
N LEU A 41 11.68 -6.60 15.14
CA LEU A 41 11.64 -7.44 13.95
C LEU A 41 10.26 -8.09 13.73
N GLU A 42 9.60 -8.56 14.79
CA GLU A 42 8.24 -9.10 14.69
C GLU A 42 7.22 -7.99 14.34
N GLU A 43 7.38 -6.79 14.90
CA GLU A 43 6.58 -5.63 14.50
C GLU A 43 6.79 -5.30 13.01
N TYR A 44 8.05 -5.33 12.54
CA TYR A 44 8.37 -5.14 11.12
C TYR A 44 7.68 -6.19 10.24
N LYS A 45 7.77 -7.48 10.59
CA LYS A 45 7.09 -8.55 9.85
C LYS A 45 5.59 -8.31 9.75
N SER A 46 4.94 -7.95 10.87
CA SER A 46 3.50 -7.69 10.91
C SER A 46 3.09 -6.57 9.94
N ILE A 47 3.88 -5.50 9.90
CA ILE A 47 3.60 -4.35 9.04
C ILE A 47 3.87 -4.66 7.58
N VAL A 48 4.96 -5.38 7.28
CA VAL A 48 5.23 -5.85 5.92
C VAL A 48 4.09 -6.73 5.42
N ARG A 49 3.60 -7.68 6.23
CA ARG A 49 2.43 -8.50 5.87
C ARG A 49 1.21 -7.63 5.61
N LEU A 50 0.88 -6.70 6.51
CA LEU A 50 -0.25 -5.79 6.36
C LEU A 50 -0.15 -4.98 5.06
N ASN A 51 1.03 -4.46 4.76
CA ASN A 51 1.26 -3.70 3.55
C ASN A 51 1.18 -4.56 2.29
N MET A 52 1.71 -5.78 2.29
CA MET A 52 1.57 -6.72 1.16
C MET A 52 0.10 -7.08 0.90
N TYR A 53 -0.68 -7.39 1.93
CA TYR A 53 -2.13 -7.63 1.79
C TYR A 53 -2.89 -6.37 1.37
N GLY A 54 -2.50 -5.20 1.91
CA GLY A 54 -3.04 -3.90 1.51
C GLY A 54 -2.79 -3.61 0.04
N ALA A 55 -1.58 -3.86 -0.46
CA ALA A 55 -1.22 -3.73 -1.87
C ALA A 55 -2.01 -4.71 -2.76
N LEU A 56 -2.26 -5.94 -2.30
CA LEU A 56 -3.10 -6.88 -3.04
C LEU A 56 -4.55 -6.39 -3.14
N ALA A 57 -5.12 -5.90 -2.04
CA ALA A 57 -6.46 -5.30 -2.03
C ALA A 57 -6.53 -4.05 -2.93
N GLN A 58 -5.48 -3.22 -2.93
CA GLN A 58 -5.34 -2.05 -3.80
C GLN A 58 -5.38 -2.44 -5.28
N ILE A 59 -4.66 -3.49 -5.67
CA ILE A 59 -4.65 -3.96 -7.06
C ILE A 59 -6.06 -4.34 -7.51
N VAL A 60 -6.78 -5.11 -6.69
CA VAL A 60 -8.16 -5.53 -7.01
C VAL A 60 -9.10 -4.32 -7.10
N LEU A 61 -9.01 -3.40 -6.15
CA LEU A 61 -9.86 -2.20 -6.11
C LEU A 61 -9.57 -1.24 -7.28
N LEU A 62 -8.29 -1.02 -7.61
CA LEU A 62 -7.89 -0.15 -8.71
C LEU A 62 -8.23 -0.78 -10.07
N ALA A 63 -8.06 -2.09 -10.23
CA ALA A 63 -8.50 -2.79 -11.43
C ALA A 63 -10.02 -2.66 -11.63
N GLY A 64 -10.80 -2.89 -10.57
CA GLY A 64 -12.26 -2.69 -10.59
C GLY A 64 -12.65 -1.24 -10.89
N ALA A 65 -12.01 -0.27 -10.23
CA ALA A 65 -12.23 1.15 -10.46
C ALA A 65 -11.87 1.56 -11.89
N PHE A 66 -10.82 0.98 -12.48
CA PHE A 66 -10.42 1.26 -13.86
C PHE A 66 -11.47 0.77 -14.87
N ILE A 67 -11.99 -0.44 -14.69
CA ILE A 67 -13.08 -0.98 -15.53
C ILE A 67 -14.33 -0.10 -15.42
N CYS A 68 -14.71 0.29 -14.19
CA CYS A 68 -15.85 1.19 -14.01
C CYS A 68 -15.61 2.60 -14.56
N CYS A 69 -14.37 3.09 -14.55
CA CYS A 69 -13.99 4.35 -15.17
C CYS A 69 -14.22 4.32 -16.68
N ILE A 70 -13.74 3.27 -17.37
CA ILE A 70 -13.98 3.06 -18.81
C ILE A 70 -15.49 3.02 -19.10
N GLY A 71 -16.24 2.24 -18.32
CA GLY A 71 -17.69 2.15 -18.45
C GLY A 71 -18.40 3.50 -18.26
N ASN A 72 -17.94 4.34 -17.33
CA ASN A 72 -18.48 5.68 -17.13
C ASN A 72 -18.13 6.64 -18.29
N ILE A 73 -16.91 6.57 -18.83
CA ILE A 73 -16.50 7.40 -19.98
C ILE A 73 -17.36 7.06 -21.21
N LEU A 74 -17.59 5.78 -21.49
CA LEU A 74 -18.42 5.34 -22.62
C LEU A 74 -19.90 5.78 -22.47
N ASN A 75 -20.42 5.83 -21.24
CA ASN A 75 -21.83 6.19 -21.00
C ASN A 75 -22.08 7.69 -20.82
N LEU A 76 -21.14 8.45 -20.27
CA LEU A 76 -21.31 9.86 -19.88
C LEU A 76 -20.45 10.84 -20.70
N GLY A 77 -19.62 10.34 -21.62
CA GLY A 77 -18.72 11.13 -22.45
C GLY A 77 -17.73 11.96 -21.61
N PHE A 78 -17.61 13.26 -21.93
CA PHE A 78 -16.65 14.16 -21.28
C PHE A 78 -16.84 14.31 -19.75
N ARG A 79 -18.08 14.15 -19.25
CA ARG A 79 -18.32 14.14 -17.79
C ARG A 79 -17.72 12.92 -17.11
N GLY A 80 -17.61 11.80 -17.83
CA GLY A 80 -16.89 10.61 -17.38
C GLY A 80 -15.38 10.83 -17.25
N ALA A 81 -14.79 11.81 -17.95
CA ALA A 81 -13.36 12.09 -17.81
C ALA A 81 -12.99 12.58 -16.39
N PHE A 82 -13.93 13.17 -15.65
CA PHE A 82 -13.71 13.59 -14.26
C PHE A 82 -13.40 12.42 -13.32
N SER A 83 -13.81 11.18 -13.64
CA SER A 83 -13.42 10.01 -12.86
C SER A 83 -11.91 9.71 -12.96
N LEU A 84 -11.21 10.17 -14.00
CA LEU A 84 -9.75 10.03 -14.03
C LEU A 84 -9.08 10.81 -12.89
N PHE A 85 -9.69 11.90 -12.42
CA PHE A 85 -9.15 12.69 -11.32
C PHE A 85 -9.14 11.93 -9.98
N LEU A 86 -10.23 11.21 -9.68
CA LEU A 86 -10.35 10.38 -8.47
C LEU A 86 -9.35 9.21 -8.47
N VAL A 87 -9.16 8.57 -9.62
CA VAL A 87 -8.11 7.54 -9.78
C VAL A 87 -6.72 8.16 -9.63
N GLY A 88 -6.48 9.35 -10.19
CA GLY A 88 -5.20 10.07 -10.04
C GLY A 88 -4.86 10.42 -8.60
N ILE A 89 -5.86 10.81 -7.79
CA ILE A 89 -5.66 11.03 -6.35
C ILE A 89 -5.29 9.72 -5.65
N ALA A 90 -6.03 8.64 -5.91
CA ALA A 90 -5.78 7.34 -5.29
C ALA A 90 -4.36 6.81 -5.61
N THR A 91 -3.91 6.95 -6.87
CA THR A 91 -2.55 6.55 -7.27
C THR A 91 -1.47 7.45 -6.68
N GLY A 92 -1.75 8.74 -6.46
CA GLY A 92 -0.87 9.64 -5.73
C GLY A 92 -0.56 9.17 -4.30
N PHE A 93 -1.58 8.66 -3.59
CA PHE A 93 -1.39 8.09 -2.24
C PHE A 93 -0.53 6.82 -2.24
N LEU A 94 -0.67 5.97 -3.26
CA LEU A 94 0.19 4.80 -3.42
C LEU A 94 1.67 5.17 -3.56
N LYS A 95 1.97 6.23 -4.31
CA LYS A 95 3.34 6.72 -4.46
C LYS A 95 3.93 7.13 -3.11
N GLN A 96 3.14 7.81 -2.28
CA GLN A 96 3.58 8.23 -0.94
C GLN A 96 3.90 7.03 -0.04
N ILE A 97 3.11 5.96 -0.10
CA ILE A 97 3.40 4.72 0.65
C ILE A 97 4.77 4.17 0.24
N GLY A 98 5.08 4.15 -1.07
CA GLY A 98 6.36 3.70 -1.60
C GLY A 98 7.58 4.39 -0.97
N GLU A 99 7.49 5.70 -0.69
CA GLU A 99 8.57 6.45 -0.02
C GLU A 99 8.78 5.96 1.43
N PHE A 100 7.70 5.66 2.15
CA PHE A 100 7.78 5.08 3.48
C PHE A 100 8.30 3.65 3.45
N GLU A 101 7.97 2.86 2.41
CA GLU A 101 8.55 1.52 2.24
C GLU A 101 10.06 1.57 2.03
N GLU A 102 10.55 2.55 1.26
CA GLU A 102 11.97 2.73 1.04
C GLU A 102 12.70 3.14 2.33
N LYS A 103 12.11 4.06 3.11
CA LYS A 103 12.60 4.40 4.46
C LYS A 103 12.62 3.20 5.40
N ALA A 104 11.54 2.41 5.41
CA ALA A 104 11.45 1.22 6.24
C ALA A 104 12.46 0.13 5.86
N ARG A 105 12.90 0.10 4.60
CA ARG A 105 13.92 -0.84 4.08
C ARG A 105 15.35 -0.35 4.26
N THR A 106 15.56 0.90 4.65
CA THR A 106 16.89 1.49 4.91
C THR A 106 17.20 1.64 6.40
N LEU A 107 16.38 1.07 7.28
CA LEU A 107 16.62 1.07 8.73
C LEU A 107 17.90 0.30 9.08
N SER A 108 18.66 0.85 10.03
CA SER A 108 19.85 0.20 10.58
C SER A 108 19.47 -0.95 11.53
N CYS A 109 20.27 -2.01 11.52
CA CYS A 109 20.10 -3.17 12.39
C CYS A 109 21.20 -3.20 13.44
N ALA A 110 20.87 -3.52 14.68
CA ALA A 110 21.85 -3.54 15.78
C ALA A 110 22.73 -4.81 15.80
N THR A 111 22.33 -5.88 15.13
CA THR A 111 23.05 -7.17 15.12
C THR A 111 23.00 -7.81 13.74
N ILE A 112 24.10 -8.46 13.33
CA ILE A 112 24.25 -9.16 12.04
C ILE A 112 23.17 -10.24 11.83
N GLU A 113 22.78 -10.96 12.89
CA GLU A 113 21.73 -11.99 12.82
C GLU A 113 20.34 -11.38 12.51
N LEU A 114 20.01 -10.25 13.15
CA LEU A 114 18.78 -9.51 12.90
C LEU A 114 18.78 -8.90 11.49
N GLU A 115 19.93 -8.39 11.06
CA GLU A 115 20.11 -7.83 9.71
C GLU A 115 19.84 -8.88 8.63
N ARG A 116 20.33 -10.11 8.80
CA ARG A 116 20.09 -11.20 7.84
C ARG A 116 18.60 -11.51 7.69
N GLN A 117 17.87 -11.60 8.79
CA GLN A 117 16.42 -11.85 8.78
C GLN A 117 15.66 -10.66 8.16
N TYR A 118 16.02 -9.44 8.56
CA TYR A 118 15.46 -8.21 8.04
C TYR A 118 15.67 -8.06 6.53
N GLN A 119 16.86 -8.35 6.01
CA GLN A 119 17.16 -8.34 4.58
C GLN A 119 16.34 -9.41 3.83
N THR A 120 16.17 -10.59 4.42
CA THR A 120 15.35 -11.67 3.83
C THR A 120 13.88 -11.24 3.70
N ILE A 121 13.31 -10.65 4.75
CA ILE A 121 11.94 -10.12 4.76
C ILE A 121 11.80 -8.98 3.74
N SER A 122 12.74 -8.05 3.73
CA SER A 122 12.76 -6.91 2.80
C SER A 122 12.88 -7.36 1.33
N HIS A 123 13.64 -8.43 1.09
CA HIS A 123 13.75 -9.04 -0.23
C HIS A 123 12.42 -9.68 -0.67
N VAL A 124 11.77 -10.44 0.23
CA VAL A 124 10.44 -11.01 -0.03
C VAL A 124 9.42 -9.93 -0.30
N TRP A 125 9.40 -8.87 0.51
CA TRP A 125 8.50 -7.73 0.33
C TRP A 125 8.65 -7.08 -1.05
N LYS A 126 9.90 -6.92 -1.53
CA LYS A 126 10.15 -6.31 -2.85
C LYS A 126 9.82 -7.24 -4.02
N LYS A 127 10.05 -8.55 -3.88
CA LYS A 127 9.97 -9.51 -5.00
C LYS A 127 8.69 -10.33 -5.06
N LYS A 128 7.95 -10.48 -3.97
CA LYS A 128 6.77 -11.34 -3.91
C LYS A 128 5.51 -10.52 -3.64
N ALA A 129 4.39 -10.99 -4.18
CA ALA A 129 3.07 -10.40 -3.91
C ALA A 129 2.47 -10.86 -2.56
N LEU A 130 2.96 -11.99 -2.01
CA LEU A 130 2.46 -12.57 -0.77
C LEU A 130 3.59 -12.81 0.23
N PRO A 131 3.34 -12.61 1.54
CA PRO A 131 4.31 -12.90 2.58
C PRO A 131 4.58 -14.41 2.68
N ASN A 132 5.82 -14.79 2.98
CA ASN A 132 6.25 -16.19 3.10
C ASN A 132 6.97 -16.46 4.43
N PHE A 133 6.55 -15.76 5.48
CA PHE A 133 7.18 -15.73 6.81
C PHE A 133 6.16 -15.29 7.87
#